data_AF-A0A6P0NAU0-F1
#
_entry.id   AF-A0A6P0NAU0-F1
#
_cell.length_a   1.000
_cell.length_b   1.000
_cell.length_c   1.000
_cell.angle_alpha   90.00
_cell.angle_beta   90.00
_cell.angle_gamma   90.00
#
_symmetry.space_group_name_H-M   'P 1'
#
loop_
_entity.id
_entity.type
_entity.pdbx_description
1 polymer ?
#
loop_
_entity_poly.entity_id
_entity_poly.type
_entity_poly.pdbx_seq_one_letter_code
_entity_poly.pdbx_strand_id
1 'polypeptide(L)'
;MKAILMNAPGTAEVLQLQDVPAPTIKNDTEILVRLHAAGVNPIDTKLRRRGTFYRDQMPAILGCDGAGVVEAVGAGVDKFQVGDEVYFCAGGLGLSGTVDTPRPRRTGILC
;
A
#
# COMPACT_ATOMS: atom_id res chain seq x y z
N MET A 1 7.80 -8.15 6.90
CA MET A 1 8.45 -7.12 6.05
C MET A 1 8.61 -5.83 6.85
N LYS A 2 9.44 -4.90 6.39
CA LYS A 2 9.56 -3.57 7.03
C LYS A 2 8.64 -2.56 6.36
N ALA A 3 8.02 -1.68 7.15
CA ALA A 3 7.18 -0.59 6.66
C ALA A 3 7.30 0.65 7.56
N ILE A 4 6.98 1.82 7.01
CA ILE A 4 6.86 3.07 7.78
C ILE A 4 5.43 3.19 8.30
N LEU A 5 5.27 3.09 9.62
CA LEU A 5 3.98 3.19 10.30
C LEU A 5 3.80 4.59 10.89
N MET A 6 2.60 5.11 10.75
CA MET A 6 2.09 6.25 11.48
C MET A 6 1.15 5.76 12.59
N ASN A 7 1.50 6.01 13.85
CA ASN A 7 0.68 5.59 15.01
C ASN A 7 -0.36 6.65 15.43
N ALA A 8 -0.10 7.93 15.13
CA ALA A 8 -1.00 9.05 15.37
C ALA A 8 -0.68 10.18 14.39
N PRO A 9 -1.62 11.13 14.13
CA PRO A 9 -1.32 12.33 13.38
C PRO A 9 -0.26 13.20 14.08
N GLY A 10 0.61 13.86 13.32
CA GLY A 10 1.60 14.78 13.88
C GLY A 10 2.67 15.28 12.93
N THR A 11 3.81 15.63 13.53
CA THR A 11 5.04 16.07 12.85
C THR A 11 5.72 14.88 12.16
N ALA A 12 6.96 14.98 11.68
CA ALA A 12 7.58 13.87 10.94
C ALA A 12 7.90 12.67 11.85
N GLU A 13 8.07 12.92 13.14
CA GLU A 13 8.52 12.00 14.18
C GLU A 13 7.49 10.89 14.49
N VAL A 14 6.24 11.02 14.03
CA VAL A 14 5.23 9.97 14.17
C VAL A 14 5.43 8.81 13.18
N LEU A 15 6.31 8.98 12.18
CA LEU A 15 6.63 7.97 11.18
C LEU A 15 7.77 7.09 11.68
N GLN A 16 7.49 5.81 11.90
CA GLN A 16 8.44 4.86 12.48
C GLN A 16 8.60 3.64 11.59
N LEU A 17 9.84 3.24 11.34
CA LEU A 17 10.15 1.98 10.68
C LEU A 17 9.88 0.83 11.64
N GLN A 18 8.99 -0.08 11.27
CA GLN A 18 8.65 -1.25 12.06
C GLN A 18 8.56 -2.50 11.18
N ASP A 19 8.70 -3.67 11.82
CA ASP A 19 8.38 -4.95 11.20
C ASP A 19 6.88 -5.23 11.29
N VAL A 20 6.29 -5.62 10.16
CA VAL A 20 4.88 -5.99 10.03
C VAL A 20 4.74 -7.32 9.28
N PRO A 21 3.62 -8.05 9.45
CA PRO A 21 3.33 -9.21 8.60
C PRO A 21 3.41 -8.83 7.13
N ALA A 22 4.02 -9.70 6.32
CA ALA A 22 3.97 -9.54 4.87
C ALA A 22 2.52 -9.71 4.41
N PRO A 23 2.04 -8.88 3.48
CA PRO A 23 0.72 -9.06 2.93
C PRO A 23 0.64 -10.31 2.06
N THR A 24 -0.57 -10.82 1.95
CA THR A 24 -0.90 -11.99 1.14
C THR A 24 -2.07 -11.64 0.24
N ILE A 25 -2.14 -12.26 -0.94
CA ILE A 25 -3.32 -12.19 -1.81
C ILE A 25 -4.56 -12.60 -0.99
N LYS A 26 -5.57 -11.73 -0.94
CA LYS A 26 -6.86 -11.95 -0.29
C LYS A 26 -7.99 -12.15 -1.31
N ASN A 27 -7.87 -11.53 -2.49
CA ASN A 27 -8.86 -11.59 -3.56
C ASN A 27 -8.23 -12.14 -4.84
N ASP A 28 -9.01 -12.90 -5.62
CA ASP A 28 -8.55 -13.51 -6.88
C ASP A 28 -8.07 -12.50 -7.92
N THR A 29 -8.44 -11.23 -7.77
CA THR A 29 -8.09 -10.15 -8.70
C THR A 29 -6.92 -9.30 -8.19
N GLU A 30 -6.24 -9.68 -7.12
CA GLU A 30 -5.09 -8.92 -6.61
C GLU A 30 -3.76 -9.41 -7.21
N ILE A 31 -2.78 -8.51 -7.25
CA ILE A 31 -1.37 -8.84 -7.38
C ILE A 31 -0.62 -8.33 -6.15
N LEU A 32 0.43 -9.04 -5.76
CA LEU A 32 1.40 -8.62 -4.76
C LEU A 32 2.65 -8.11 -5.46
N VAL A 33 3.09 -6.91 -5.13
CA VAL A 33 4.26 -6.26 -5.72
C VAL A 33 5.33 -6.08 -4.65
N ARG A 34 6.51 -6.66 -4.88
CA ARG A 34 7.70 -6.39 -4.09
C ARG A 34 8.27 -5.04 -4.49
N LEU A 35 8.02 -4.02 -3.69
CA LEU A 35 8.46 -2.64 -3.95
C LEU A 35 9.98 -2.51 -4.02
N HIS A 36 10.44 -1.77 -5.02
CA HIS A 36 11.82 -1.25 -5.10
C HIS A 36 11.85 0.26 -4.83
N ALA A 37 10.77 0.96 -5.18
CA ALA A 37 10.61 2.39 -4.92
C ALA A 37 9.16 2.72 -4.51
N ALA A 38 9.00 3.66 -3.60
CA ALA A 38 7.71 4.21 -3.19
C ALA A 38 7.68 5.72 -3.46
N GLY A 39 6.54 6.22 -3.93
CA GLY A 39 6.33 7.65 -4.12
C GLY A 39 6.14 8.38 -2.79
N VAL A 40 6.61 9.63 -2.73
CA VAL A 40 6.30 10.56 -1.63
C VAL A 40 5.61 11.77 -2.23
N ASN A 41 4.37 11.99 -1.82
CA ASN A 41 3.48 12.98 -2.38
C ASN A 41 3.07 14.03 -1.34
N PRO A 42 2.65 15.24 -1.75
CA PRO A 42 2.15 16.25 -0.81
C PRO A 42 0.98 15.78 0.05
N ILE A 43 0.16 14.84 -0.46
CA ILE A 43 -0.97 14.26 0.30
C ILE A 43 -0.50 13.49 1.53
N ASP A 44 0.65 12.81 1.48
CA ASP A 44 1.19 12.07 2.63
C ASP A 44 1.47 13.01 3.80
N THR A 45 2.02 14.20 3.51
CA THR A 45 2.26 15.21 4.55
C THR A 45 0.96 15.75 5.16
N LYS A 46 -0.11 15.84 4.37
CA LYS A 46 -1.43 16.31 4.82
C LYS A 46 -2.09 15.26 5.69
N LEU A 47 -2.10 13.99 5.26
CA LEU A 47 -2.63 12.86 6.03
C LEU A 47 -1.84 12.66 7.31
N ARG A 48 -0.50 12.75 7.24
CA ARG A 48 0.35 12.68 8.43
C ARG A 48 0.00 13.74 9.46
N ARG A 49 -0.17 15.00 9.02
CA ARG A 49 -0.44 16.11 9.94
C ARG A 49 -1.88 16.14 10.46
N ARG A 50 -2.87 15.79 9.64
CA ARG A 50 -4.31 15.99 9.93
C ARG A 50 -5.05 14.70 10.31
N GLY A 51 -4.40 13.56 10.10
CA GLY A 51 -4.99 12.23 10.19
C GLY A 51 -5.47 11.71 8.84
N THR A 52 -5.60 10.39 8.77
CA THR A 52 -6.14 9.69 7.59
C THR A 52 -7.65 9.88 7.51
N PHE A 53 -8.24 9.48 6.38
CA PHE A 53 -9.70 9.39 6.25
C PHE A 53 -10.29 8.23 7.07
N TYR A 54 -9.45 7.36 7.64
CA TYR A 54 -9.82 6.14 8.37
C TYR A 54 -9.29 6.19 9.79
N ARG A 55 -9.81 7.12 10.60
CA ARG A 55 -9.30 7.41 11.95
C ARG A 55 -9.28 6.18 12.87
N ASP A 56 -10.25 5.28 12.72
CA ASP A 56 -10.36 4.05 13.53
C ASP A 56 -9.43 2.92 13.03
N GLN A 57 -8.64 3.17 11.98
CA GLN A 57 -7.72 2.23 11.36
C GLN A 57 -6.27 2.68 11.53
N MET A 58 -5.86 2.84 12.79
CA MET A 58 -4.48 3.12 13.18
C MET A 58 -3.86 1.86 13.81
N PRO A 59 -2.56 1.58 13.62
CA PRO A 59 -1.59 2.37 12.85
C PRO A 59 -1.82 2.27 11.33
N ALA A 60 -1.39 3.32 10.62
CA ALA A 60 -1.55 3.43 9.17
C ALA A 60 -0.19 3.41 8.44
N ILE A 61 -0.17 2.79 7.27
CA ILE A 61 0.94 2.91 6.31
C ILE A 61 0.50 3.95 5.27
N LEU A 62 1.35 4.95 5.04
CA LEU A 62 1.08 6.02 4.05
C LEU A 62 1.69 5.66 2.69
N GLY A 63 1.37 6.44 1.66
CA GLY A 63 1.78 6.21 0.27
C GLY A 63 0.67 5.59 -0.58
N CYS A 64 0.61 6.00 -1.85
CA CYS A 64 -0.43 5.56 -2.79
C CYS A 64 0.12 5.02 -4.11
N ASP A 65 1.44 5.04 -4.29
CA ASP A 65 2.13 4.77 -5.55
C ASP A 65 3.54 4.21 -5.33
N GLY A 66 4.02 3.46 -6.32
CA GLY A 66 5.31 2.80 -6.26
C GLY A 66 5.66 2.05 -7.53
N ALA A 67 6.85 1.47 -7.53
CA ALA A 67 7.34 0.60 -8.59
C ALA A 67 8.11 -0.58 -8.01
N GLY A 68 8.02 -1.73 -8.67
CA GLY A 68 8.63 -2.97 -8.22
C GLY A 68 8.34 -4.14 -9.14
N VAL A 69 8.41 -5.34 -8.59
CA VAL A 69 8.22 -6.60 -9.33
C VAL A 69 7.04 -7.35 -8.77
N VAL A 70 6.20 -7.91 -9.65
CA VAL A 70 5.10 -8.79 -9.24
C VAL A 70 5.67 -10.05 -8.57
N GLU A 71 5.35 -10.23 -7.29
CA GLU A 71 5.78 -11.34 -6.44
C GLU A 71 4.74 -12.47 -6.39
N ALA A 72 3.45 -12.13 -6.44
CA ALA A 72 2.35 -13.10 -6.52
C ALA A 72 1.15 -12.53 -7.28
N VAL A 73 0.30 -13.41 -7.81
CA VAL A 73 -0.94 -13.04 -8.50
C VAL A 73 -2.11 -13.91 -7.99
N GLY A 74 -3.30 -13.33 -7.89
CA GLY A 74 -4.53 -14.06 -7.60
C GLY A 74 -5.00 -14.88 -8.81
N ALA A 75 -5.87 -15.87 -8.55
CA ALA A 75 -6.29 -16.85 -9.55
C ALA A 75 -7.09 -16.25 -10.73
N GLY A 76 -7.69 -15.08 -10.54
CA GLY A 76 -8.46 -14.34 -11.54
C GLY A 76 -7.66 -13.25 -12.26
N VAL A 77 -6.35 -13.16 -12.04
CA VAL A 77 -5.48 -12.20 -12.74
C VAL A 77 -5.00 -12.81 -14.06
N ASP A 78 -5.29 -12.12 -15.16
CA ASP A 78 -4.94 -12.54 -16.53
C ASP A 78 -3.96 -11.59 -17.25
N LYS A 79 -3.75 -10.40 -16.69
CA LYS A 79 -2.93 -9.31 -17.30
C LYS A 79 -1.51 -9.20 -16.77
N PHE A 80 -1.23 -9.88 -15.66
CA PHE A 80 0.07 -9.81 -14.98
C PHE A 80 0.51 -11.21 -14.59
N GLN A 81 1.81 -11.40 -14.55
CA GLN A 81 2.44 -12.64 -14.10
C GLN A 81 3.59 -12.32 -13.14
N VAL A 82 3.97 -13.32 -12.35
CA VAL A 82 5.13 -13.22 -11.44
C VAL A 82 6.38 -12.87 -12.25
N GLY A 83 7.14 -11.89 -11.77
CA GLY A 83 8.35 -11.38 -12.43
C GLY A 83 8.15 -10.13 -13.28
N ASP A 84 6.91 -9.71 -13.55
CA ASP A 84 6.65 -8.48 -14.29
C ASP A 84 7.12 -7.24 -13.51
N GLU A 85 7.78 -6.32 -14.20
CA GLU A 85 8.12 -4.99 -13.67
C GLU A 85 6.90 -4.06 -13.82
N VAL A 86 6.46 -3.47 -12.72
CA VAL A 86 5.24 -2.66 -12.67
C VAL A 86 5.47 -1.35 -11.93
N TYR A 87 4.72 -0.33 -12.34
CA TYR A 87 4.50 0.89 -11.57
C TYR A 87 2.99 1.07 -11.38
N PHE A 88 2.59 1.71 -10.30
CA PHE A 88 1.18 1.87 -9.99
C PHE A 88 0.88 3.11 -9.18
N CYS A 89 -0.37 3.54 -9.25
CA CYS A 89 -1.00 4.42 -8.28
C CYS A 89 -2.30 3.75 -7.84
N ALA A 90 -2.27 3.16 -6.65
CA ALA A 90 -3.38 2.41 -6.07
C ALA A 90 -4.26 3.30 -5.19
N GLY A 91 -3.96 4.59 -5.01
CA GLY A 91 -4.87 5.53 -4.33
C GLY A 91 -4.97 5.32 -2.81
N GLY A 92 -4.02 4.60 -2.20
CA GLY A 92 -3.95 4.39 -0.74
C GLY A 92 -3.80 5.70 0.02
N LEU A 93 -4.85 6.11 0.75
CA LEU A 93 -4.89 7.35 1.54
C LEU A 93 -4.86 7.08 3.05
N GLY A 94 -4.06 6.09 3.47
CA GLY A 94 -3.87 5.71 4.87
C GLY A 94 -4.90 4.74 5.43
N LEU A 95 -5.23 3.69 4.68
CA LEU A 95 -5.92 2.49 5.20
C LEU A 95 -4.96 1.71 6.11
N SER A 96 -5.50 0.99 7.12
CA SER A 96 -4.69 0.06 7.90
C SER A 96 -4.53 -1.26 7.16
N GLY A 97 -3.29 -1.73 7.07
CA GLY A 97 -2.95 -2.78 6.12
C GLY A 97 -2.90 -2.24 4.69
N THR A 98 -2.31 -3.05 3.82
CA THR A 98 -2.05 -2.81 2.40
C THR A 98 -3.10 -2.04 1.63
N VAL A 99 -2.67 -1.40 0.54
CA VAL A 99 -3.50 -0.64 -0.40
C VAL A 99 -4.46 -1.55 -1.18
N ASP A 100 -5.44 -2.13 -0.48
CA ASP A 100 -6.59 -2.77 -1.11
C ASP A 100 -7.52 -1.66 -1.58
N THR A 101 -7.53 -1.38 -2.88
CA THR A 101 -8.70 -0.74 -3.48
C THR A 101 -9.58 -1.82 -4.07
N PRO A 102 -10.72 -2.16 -3.42
CA PRO A 102 -11.72 -3.00 -4.04
C PRO A 102 -12.38 -2.15 -5.14
N ARG A 103 -11.83 -2.21 -6.35
CA ARG A 103 -12.51 -1.73 -7.55
C ARG A 103 -12.99 -2.97 -8.31
N PRO A 104 -14.32 -3.22 -8.40
CA PRO A 104 -14.90 -4.48 -8.88
C PRO A 104 -14.62 -4.84 -10.35
N ARG A 105 -13.72 -4.11 -11.03
CA ARG A 105 -13.29 -4.35 -12.42
C ARG A 105 -11.80 -4.04 -12.66
N ARG A 106 -10.97 -3.88 -11.61
CA ARG A 106 -9.54 -3.60 -11.75
C ARG A 106 -8.74 -4.48 -10.81
N THR A 107 -7.57 -4.91 -11.29
CA THR A 107 -6.61 -5.66 -10.48
C THR A 107 -6.24 -4.85 -9.24
N GLY A 108 -6.43 -5.41 -8.05
CA GLY A 108 -5.99 -4.81 -6.79
C GLY A 108 -4.47 -4.96 -6.64
N ILE A 109 -3.80 -4.03 -5.97
CA ILE A 109 -2.34 -4.07 -5.81
C ILE A 109 -1.99 -4.06 -4.33
N LEU A 110 -1.43 -5.16 -3.87
CA LEU A 110 -0.84 -5.30 -2.54
C LEU A 110 0.65 -4.98 -2.63
N CYS A 111 1.20 -4.30 -1.63
CA CYS A 111 2.60 -3.89 -1.56
C CYS A 111 3.15 -4.08 -0.16
#